data_AF-A0A096AKE9-F1
#
_entry.id   AF-A0A096AKE9-F1
#
_cell.length_a   1.000
_cell.length_b   1.000
_cell.length_c   1.000
_cell.angle_alpha   90.00
_cell.angle_beta   90.00
_cell.angle_gamma   90.00
#
_symmetry.space_group_name_H-M   'P 1'
#
loop_
_entity.id
_entity.type
_entity.pdbx_description
1 polymer ?
#
loop_
_entity_poly.entity_id
_entity_poly.type
_entity_poly.pdbx_seq_one_letter_code
_entity_poly.pdbx_strand_id
1 'polypeptide(L)'
;MASDYPAPKAYIELIEKRYNLKVIDSHYILVDTQYDRYNMMLDVQFNDEMAQAFKTKYGQVNSAHHVAWEPCPHTNSIRFHAEIGNNILLLWDTLL
;
A
#
# COMPACT_ATOMS: atom_id res chain seq x y z
N MET A 1 3.21 -2.01 22.27
CA MET A 1 2.15 -1.15 21.71
C MET A 1 2.77 -0.50 20.49
N ALA A 2 2.46 -1.00 19.29
CA ALA A 2 2.92 -0.34 18.07
C ALA A 2 2.25 1.03 18.06
N SER A 3 3.05 2.10 18.17
CA SER A 3 2.54 3.45 18.12
C SER A 3 1.99 3.68 16.71
N ASP A 4 0.67 3.83 16.61
CA ASP A 4 -0.03 4.10 15.36
C ASP A 4 0.37 5.49 14.87
N TYR A 5 1.37 5.56 14.01
CA TYR A 5 1.72 6.77 13.28
C TYR A 5 1.00 6.71 11.92
N PRO A 6 -0.17 7.37 11.77
CA PRO A 6 -0.84 7.43 10.49
C PRO A 6 0.02 8.21 9.49
N ALA A 7 -0.14 7.90 8.21
CA ALA A 7 0.55 8.65 7.18
C ALA A 7 0.03 10.10 7.13
N PRO A 8 0.88 11.09 6.79
CA PRO A 8 0.45 12.48 6.68
C PRO A 8 -0.72 12.65 5.72
N LYS A 9 -1.75 13.41 6.10
CA LYS A 9 -2.96 13.62 5.28
C LYS A 9 -2.66 14.11 3.86
N ALA A 10 -1.71 15.05 3.72
CA ALA A 10 -1.31 15.58 2.41
C ALA A 10 -0.66 14.50 1.50
N TYR A 11 0.01 13.52 2.09
CA TYR A 11 0.55 12.38 1.34
C TYR A 11 -0.57 11.48 0.83
N ILE A 12 -1.57 11.19 1.67
CA ILE A 12 -2.76 10.40 1.29
C ILE A 12 -3.52 11.07 0.14
N GLU A 13 -3.83 12.36 0.27
CA GLU A 13 -4.54 13.10 -0.78
C GLU A 13 -3.76 13.12 -2.11
N LEU A 14 -2.43 13.16 -2.05
CA LEU A 14 -1.58 13.13 -3.24
C LEU A 14 -1.62 11.77 -3.94
N ILE A 15 -1.53 10.66 -3.20
CA ILE A 15 -1.54 9.32 -3.79
C ILE A 15 -2.92 8.91 -4.30
N GLU A 16 -3.99 9.27 -3.58
CA GLU A 16 -5.37 9.04 -4.04
C GLU A 16 -5.61 9.73 -5.38
N LYS A 17 -5.17 10.99 -5.52
CA LYS A 17 -5.28 11.75 -6.76
C LYS A 17 -4.41 11.20 -7.89
N ARG A 18 -3.16 10.80 -7.60
CA ARG A 18 -2.21 10.32 -8.62
C ARG A 18 -2.62 8.99 -9.21
N TYR A 19 -3.06 8.05 -8.37
CA TYR A 19 -3.38 6.68 -8.79
C TYR A 19 -4.89 6.45 -8.97
N ASN A 20 -5.71 7.48 -8.75
CA ASN A 20 -7.17 7.41 -8.83
C ASN A 20 -7.73 6.23 -7.99
N LEU A 21 -7.27 6.14 -6.73
CA LEU A 21 -7.64 5.12 -5.76
C LEU A 21 -8.11 5.78 -4.46
N LYS A 22 -8.65 4.97 -3.54
CA LYS A 22 -9.05 5.43 -2.21
C LYS A 22 -8.24 4.70 -1.13
N VAL A 23 -7.63 5.44 -0.21
CA VAL A 23 -6.94 4.86 0.94
C VAL A 23 -7.95 4.72 2.08
N ILE A 24 -8.18 3.48 2.51
CA ILE A 24 -9.02 3.18 3.68
C ILE A 24 -8.23 3.41 4.96
N ASP A 25 -6.98 2.94 4.96
CA ASP A 25 -6.15 2.93 6.14
C ASP A 25 -4.67 3.09 5.80
N SER A 26 -3.91 3.71 6.71
CA SER A 26 -2.49 3.94 6.49
C SER A 26 -1.74 3.98 7.81
N HIS A 27 -0.74 3.12 7.97
CA HIS A 27 0.05 3.03 9.19
C HIS A 27 1.53 2.85 8.88
N TYR A 28 2.37 3.53 9.65
CA TYR A 28 3.78 3.17 9.77
C TYR A 28 3.96 2.14 10.87
N ILE A 29 4.50 0.98 10.51
CA ILE A 29 4.79 -0.11 11.42
C ILE A 29 6.26 -0.01 11.83
N LEU A 30 6.53 0.29 13.09
CA LEU A 30 7.90 0.28 13.63
C LEU A 30 8.41 -1.17 13.66
N VAL A 31 9.46 -1.44 12.88
CA VAL A 31 10.07 -2.78 12.75
C VAL A 31 11.40 -2.87 13.47
N ASP A 32 12.11 -1.75 13.62
CA ASP A 32 13.38 -1.71 14.33
C ASP A 32 13.44 -0.47 15.22
N THR A 33 13.48 -0.69 16.54
CA THR A 33 13.57 0.37 17.56
C THR A 33 14.97 0.92 17.75
N GLN A 34 16.01 0.22 17.27
CA GLN A 34 17.40 0.65 17.38
C GLN A 34 17.76 1.65 16.28
N TYR A 35 17.16 1.49 15.09
CA TYR A 35 17.39 2.35 13.92
C TYR A 35 16.15 3.13 13.46
N ASP A 36 15.07 3.14 14.26
CA ASP A 36 13.77 3.76 13.94
C ASP A 36 13.29 3.42 12.52
N ARG A 37 13.35 2.13 12.15
CA ARG A 37 12.88 1.68 10.82
C ARG A 37 11.38 1.44 10.85
N TYR A 38 10.69 2.12 9.95
CA TYR A 38 9.25 1.97 9.75
C TYR A 38 8.97 1.33 8.39
N ASN A 39 8.15 0.29 8.41
CA ASN A 39 7.51 -0.25 7.21
C ASN A 39 6.20 0.51 6.97
N MET A 40 5.86 0.72 5.70
CA MET A 40 4.59 1.36 5.33
C MET A 40 3.52 0.30 5.08
N MET A 41 2.36 0.45 5.72
CA MET A 41 1.16 -0.29 5.41
C MET A 41 0.12 0.65 4.83
N LEU A 42 -0.43 0.31 3.66
CA LEU A 42 -1.53 1.03 3.02
C LEU A 42 -2.64 0.06 2.68
N ASP A 43 -3.84 0.35 3.14
CA ASP A 43 -5.06 -0.35 2.78
C ASP A 43 -5.81 0.47 1.74
N VAL A 44 -5.97 -0.04 0.51
CA VAL A 44 -6.48 0.75 -0.62
C VAL A 44 -7.58 0.04 -1.38
N GLN A 45 -8.56 0.82 -1.83
CA GLN A 45 -9.54 0.42 -2.84
C GLN A 45 -9.09 0.96 -4.19
N PHE A 46 -8.72 0.05 -5.08
CA PHE A 46 -8.47 0.40 -6.48
C PHE A 46 -9.79 0.68 -7.21
N ASN A 47 -9.70 1.55 -8.22
CA ASN A 47 -10.74 1.64 -9.24
C ASN A 47 -10.72 0.38 -10.14
N ASP A 48 -11.75 0.23 -10.99
CA ASP A 48 -11.89 -0.97 -11.84
C ASP A 48 -10.71 -1.17 -12.81
N GLU A 49 -10.18 -0.08 -13.37
CA GLU A 49 -9.08 -0.11 -14.33
C GLU A 49 -7.78 -0.61 -13.69
N MET A 50 -7.41 -0.01 -12.56
CA MET A 50 -6.21 -0.36 -11.79
C MET A 50 -6.35 -1.75 -11.16
N ALA A 51 -7.54 -2.12 -10.70
CA ALA A 51 -7.81 -3.48 -10.20
C ALA A 51 -7.62 -4.53 -11.30
N GLN A 52 -8.07 -4.26 -12.52
CA GLN A 52 -7.90 -5.16 -13.66
C GLN A 52 -6.42 -5.26 -14.08
N ALA A 53 -5.69 -4.14 -14.15
CA ALA A 53 -4.26 -4.13 -14.42
C ALA A 53 -3.48 -4.90 -13.35
N PHE A 54 -3.81 -4.68 -12.08
CA PHE A 54 -3.22 -5.38 -10.94
C PHE A 54 -3.46 -6.89 -11.03
N LYS A 55 -4.70 -7.32 -11.26
CA LYS A 55 -5.04 -8.75 -11.39
C LYS A 55 -4.32 -9.40 -12.58
N THR A 56 -4.16 -8.69 -13.68
CA THR A 56 -3.47 -9.19 -14.87
C THR A 56 -1.99 -9.42 -14.61
N LYS A 57 -1.34 -8.48 -13.91
CA LYS A 57 0.11 -8.49 -13.69
C LYS A 57 0.53 -9.30 -12.47
N TYR A 58 -0.24 -9.20 -11.40
CA TYR A 58 0.11 -9.68 -10.07
C TYR A 58 -0.88 -10.71 -9.53
N GLY A 59 -1.93 -11.11 -10.26
CA GLY A 59 -2.96 -12.02 -9.74
C GLY A 59 -2.50 -13.44 -9.38
N GLN A 60 -1.28 -13.83 -9.76
CA GLN A 60 -0.68 -15.14 -9.42
C GLN A 60 0.37 -15.06 -8.31
N VAL A 61 0.71 -13.84 -7.85
CA VAL A 61 1.70 -13.61 -6.81
C VAL A 61 1.12 -12.72 -5.72
N ASN A 62 1.69 -12.80 -4.53
CA ASN A 62 1.28 -12.01 -3.37
C ASN A 62 2.39 -11.06 -2.89
N SER A 63 3.52 -11.02 -3.60
CA SER A 63 4.64 -10.15 -3.30
C SER A 63 5.49 -9.85 -4.54
N ALA A 64 6.06 -8.65 -4.60
CA ALA A 64 7.02 -8.20 -5.59
C ALA A 64 7.75 -6.94 -5.08
N HIS A 65 9.00 -6.71 -5.49
CA HIS A 65 9.75 -5.47 -5.20
C HIS A 65 9.81 -5.06 -3.71
N HIS A 66 9.92 -6.02 -2.79
CA HIS A 66 9.86 -5.79 -1.33
C HIS A 66 8.52 -5.23 -0.83
N VAL A 67 7.46 -5.51 -1.58
CA VAL A 67 6.07 -5.22 -1.21
C VAL A 67 5.30 -6.53 -1.22
N ALA A 68 4.60 -6.83 -0.13
CA ALA A 68 3.63 -7.90 -0.05
C ALA A 68 2.22 -7.31 -0.01
N TRP A 69 1.21 -8.07 -0.44
CA TRP A 69 -0.18 -7.65 -0.34
C TRP A 69 -1.14 -8.78 -0.07
N GLU A 70 -2.26 -8.43 0.55
CA GLU A 70 -3.36 -9.34 0.84
C GLU A 70 -4.72 -8.69 0.48
N PRO A 71 -5.65 -9.44 -0.15
CA PRO A 71 -7.00 -8.96 -0.36
C PRO A 71 -7.74 -8.92 0.98
N CYS A 72 -8.48 -7.84 1.21
CA CYS A 72 -9.35 -7.64 2.37
C CYS A 72 -10.82 -7.69 1.90
N PRO A 73 -11.50 -8.85 1.97
CA PRO A 73 -12.84 -9.02 1.40
C PRO A 73 -13.91 -8.17 2.09
N HIS A 74 -13.76 -7.90 3.39
CA HIS A 74 -14.73 -7.13 4.19
C HIS A 74 -14.82 -5.67 3.75
N THR A 75 -13.69 -5.10 3.34
CA THR A 75 -13.55 -3.70 2.94
C THR A 75 -13.44 -3.53 1.43
N ASN A 76 -13.48 -4.62 0.66
CA ASN A 76 -13.22 -4.64 -0.78
C ASN A 76 -11.94 -3.87 -1.16
N SER A 77 -10.87 -4.10 -0.40
CA SER A 77 -9.61 -3.41 -0.53
C SER A 77 -8.45 -4.38 -0.60
N ILE A 78 -7.26 -3.86 -0.92
CA ILE A 78 -6.01 -4.59 -0.95
C ILE A 78 -5.09 -3.90 0.03
N ARG A 79 -4.59 -4.67 0.99
CA ARG A 79 -3.62 -4.19 1.97
C ARG A 79 -2.22 -4.48 1.47
N PHE A 80 -1.42 -3.44 1.38
CA PHE A 80 -0.02 -3.47 0.95
C PHE A 80 0.90 -3.25 2.14
N HIS A 81 1.99 -4.01 2.18
CA HIS A 81 3.06 -3.89 3.18
C HIS A 81 4.38 -3.72 2.44
N ALA A 82 5.02 -2.56 2.59
CA ALA A 82 6.39 -2.33 2.11
C ALA A 82 7.40 -2.59 3.22
N GLU A 83 8.35 -3.49 2.95
CA GLU A 83 9.49 -3.74 3.82
C GLU A 83 10.57 -2.67 3.71
N ILE A 84 10.59 -1.93 2.60
CA ILE A 84 11.60 -0.91 2.30
C ILE A 84 10.91 0.34 1.75
N GLY A 85 10.91 1.41 2.54
CA GLY A 85 10.47 2.74 2.14
C GLY A 85 9.07 2.76 1.51
N ASN A 86 8.94 3.50 0.40
CA ASN A 86 7.66 3.70 -0.31
C ASN A 86 7.55 2.84 -1.58
N ASN A 87 8.11 1.63 -1.56
CA ASN A 87 8.09 0.74 -2.74
C ASN A 87 6.67 0.39 -3.23
N ILE A 88 5.64 0.58 -2.39
CA ILE A 88 4.23 0.48 -2.81
C ILE A 88 3.93 1.40 -4.00
N LEU A 89 4.44 2.64 -3.98
CA LEU A 89 4.22 3.60 -5.07
C LEU A 89 4.91 3.16 -6.36
N LEU A 90 6.13 2.61 -6.24
CA LEU A 90 6.87 2.08 -7.39
C LEU A 90 6.12 0.90 -8.01
N LEU A 91 5.52 0.05 -7.19
CA LEU A 91 4.70 -1.06 -7.66
C LEU A 91 3.46 -0.54 -8.41
N TRP A 92 2.78 0.47 -7.86
CA TRP A 92 1.62 1.09 -8.48
C TRP A 92 1.94 1.86 -9.76
N ASP A 93 3.12 2.49 -9.86
CA ASP A 93 3.60 3.11 -11.09
C ASP A 93 3.70 2.10 -12.25
N THR A 94 3.82 0.81 -11.94
CA THR A 94 3.86 -0.23 -12.98
C THR A 94 2.47 -0.69 -13.48
N LEU A 95 1.40 -0.14 -12.89
CA LEU A 95 0.00 -0.41 -13.22
C LEU A 95 -0.64 0.72 -14.05
N LEU A 96 0.03 1.88 -14.12
CA LEU A 96 -0.30 3.00 -15.00
C LEU A 96 0.22 2.75 -16.42
#